data_AF-A0A969XMR2-F1
#
_entry.id   AF-A0A969XMR2-F1
#
_cell.length_a   1.000
_cell.length_b   1.000
_cell.length_c   1.000
_cell.angle_alpha   90.00
_cell.angle_beta   90.00
_cell.angle_gamma   90.00
#
_symmetry.space_group_name_H-M   'P 1'
#
loop_
_entity.id
_entity.type
_entity.pdbx_description
1 polymer ?
#
loop_
_entity_poly.entity_id
_entity_poly.type
_entity_poly.pdbx_seq_one_letter_code
_entity_poly.pdbx_strand_id
1 'polypeptide(L)' 'MRHANALAQEHLLQLVAWGPEGDIRRLEVGPDGQGAWRIAGWGAGVERALLVVSALAPETTEPAPYTLTLQEVAEADD' A
#
# COMPACT_ATOMS: atom_id res chain seq x y z
N MET A 1 -9.54 30.80 17.38
CA MET A 1 -8.78 29.69 17.99
C MET A 1 -8.50 28.69 16.86
N ARG A 2 -7.23 28.51 16.45
CA ARG A 2 -6.84 27.51 15.44
C ARG A 2 -6.24 26.34 16.21
N HIS A 3 -6.92 25.19 16.24
CA HIS A 3 -6.31 23.98 16.77
C HIS A 3 -5.36 23.45 15.70
N ALA A 4 -4.06 23.39 16.01
CA ALA A 4 -3.10 22.64 15.22
C ALA A 4 -3.30 21.15 15.52
N ASN A 5 -4.43 20.59 15.09
CA ASN A 5 -4.65 19.17 15.12
C ASN A 5 -3.86 18.56 13.97
N ALA A 6 -2.59 18.26 14.22
CA ALA A 6 -1.84 17.34 13.38
C ALA A 6 -2.37 15.93 13.67
N LEU A 7 -3.55 15.61 13.13
CA LEU A 7 -3.99 14.22 13.08
C LEU A 7 -2.99 13.49 12.17
N ALA A 8 -2.44 12.38 12.65
CA ALA A 8 -1.62 11.53 11.80
C ALA A 8 -2.48 11.07 10.63
N GLN A 9 -2.09 11.44 9.41
CA GLN A 9 -2.80 11.02 8.22
C GLN A 9 -2.47 9.56 7.97
N GLU A 10 -3.42 8.70 8.29
CA GLU A 10 -3.26 7.26 8.10
C GLU A 10 -3.63 6.88 6.67
N HIS A 11 -2.98 5.85 6.14
CA HIS A 11 -3.32 5.27 4.85
C HIS A 11 -3.69 3.80 5.03
N LEU A 12 -4.81 3.40 4.45
CA LEU A 12 -5.14 1.99 4.24
C LEU A 12 -4.62 1.57 2.87
N LEU A 13 -3.71 0.59 2.85
CA LEU A 13 -3.21 0.00 1.62
C LEU A 13 -3.75 -1.41 1.46
N GLN A 14 -4.27 -1.70 0.27
CA GLN A 14 -4.73 -3.03 -0.11
C GLN A 14 -4.13 -3.44 -1.45
N LEU A 15 -3.68 -4.68 -1.54
CA LEU A 15 -3.26 -5.30 -2.79
C LEU A 15 -4.32 -6.29 -3.25
N VAL A 16 -4.78 -6.13 -4.48
CA VAL A 16 -5.56 -7.14 -5.19
C VAL A 16 -4.66 -7.75 -6.25
N ALA A 17 -4.35 -9.03 -6.15
CA ALA A 17 -3.51 -9.76 -7.10
C ALA A 17 -4.36 -10.78 -7.86
N TRP A 18 -4.13 -10.85 -9.17
CA TRP A 18 -4.74 -11.86 -10.04
C TRP A 18 -3.71 -12.94 -10.32
N GLY A 19 -3.99 -14.13 -9.79
CA GLY A 19 -3.27 -15.38 -9.98
C GLY A 19 -4.21 -16.57 -9.85
N PRO A 20 -3.72 -17.82 -9.74
CA PRO A 20 -4.55 -19.02 -9.71
C PRO A 20 -5.70 -19.00 -8.70
N GLU A 21 -5.47 -18.42 -7.52
CA GLU A 21 -6.48 -18.34 -6.45
C GLU A 21 -7.06 -16.93 -6.28
N GLY A 22 -6.41 -15.90 -6.85
CA GLY A 22 -6.68 -14.50 -6.56
C GLY A 22 -6.40 -14.16 -5.09
N ASP A 23 -5.81 -12.99 -4.82
CA ASP A 23 -5.49 -12.59 -3.44
C ASP A 23 -5.89 -11.14 -3.18
N ILE A 24 -6.47 -10.90 -2.00
CA ILE A 24 -6.73 -9.56 -1.48
C ILE A 24 -6.15 -9.49 -0.09
N ARG A 25 -5.13 -8.65 0.10
CA ARG A 25 -4.48 -8.49 1.41
C ARG A 25 -4.22 -7.04 1.75
N ARG A 26 -4.29 -6.75 3.05
CA ARG A 26 -3.85 -5.48 3.62
C ARG A 26 -2.33 -5.42 3.62
N LEU A 27 -1.80 -4.27 3.24
CA LEU A 27 -0.37 -3.98 3.31
C LEU A 27 -0.11 -3.10 4.53
N GLU A 28 0.67 -3.62 5.48
CA GLU A 28 1.00 -2.89 6.70
C GLU A 28 1.98 -1.75 6.41
N VAL A 29 1.64 -0.55 6.89
CA VAL A 29 2.49 0.64 6.87
C VAL A 29 2.93 0.90 8.30
N GLY A 30 4.22 1.10 8.50
CA GLY A 30 4.81 1.42 9.79
C GLY A 30 4.33 2.77 10.35
N PRO A 31 4.60 3.04 11.63
CA PRO A 31 4.22 4.28 12.30
C PRO A 31 4.93 5.54 11.73
N ASP A 32 5.99 5.35 10.94
CA ASP A 32 6.70 6.39 10.18
C ASP A 32 6.08 6.67 8.80
N GLY A 33 4.97 6.00 8.46
CA GLY A 33 4.33 6.12 7.15
C GLY A 33 5.06 5.36 6.04
N GLN A 34 5.99 4.46 6.38
CA GLN A 34 6.76 3.68 5.41
C GLN A 34 6.35 2.21 5.43
N GLY A 35 6.38 1.58 4.25
CA GLY A 35 6.13 0.15 4.13
C GLY A 35 6.81 -0.41 2.90
N ALA A 36 7.20 -1.68 2.98
CA ALA A 36 7.80 -2.42 1.88
C ALA A 36 7.17 -3.81 1.83
N TRP A 37 6.75 -4.21 0.64
CA TRP A 37 6.04 -5.46 0.43
C TRP A 37 6.53 -6.11 -0.84
N ARG A 38 6.40 -7.43 -0.91
CA ARG A 38 6.78 -8.24 -2.07
C ARG A 38 5.54 -8.92 -2.65
N ILE A 39 5.37 -8.86 -3.96
CA ILE A 39 4.37 -9.66 -4.69
C ILE A 39 5.10 -10.92 -5.18
N ALA A 40 4.82 -12.07 -4.54
CA ALA A 40 5.43 -13.33 -4.92
C ALA A 40 4.88 -13.82 -6.26
N GLY A 41 5.71 -14.49 -7.06
CA GLY A 41 5.31 -15.02 -8.37
C GLY A 41 4.93 -13.97 -9.42
N TRP A 42 5.32 -12.71 -9.26
CA TRP A 42 5.10 -11.67 -10.28
C TRP A 42 5.72 -12.09 -11.62
N GLY A 43 4.92 -12.08 -12.69
CA GLY A 43 5.35 -12.50 -14.03
C GLY A 43 5.28 -14.01 -14.30
N ALA A 44 4.98 -14.84 -13.30
CA ALA A 44 4.78 -16.27 -13.46
C ALA A 44 3.38 -16.71 -12.98
N GLY A 45 3.09 -16.51 -11.69
CA GLY A 45 1.80 -16.84 -11.06
C GLY A 45 0.88 -15.63 -10.83
N VAL A 46 1.42 -14.41 -10.87
CA VAL A 46 0.66 -13.17 -10.78
C VAL A 46 0.97 -12.31 -12.00
N GLU A 47 -0.02 -12.19 -12.89
CA GLU A 47 0.11 -11.41 -14.14
C GLU A 47 -0.29 -9.95 -13.97
N ARG A 48 -1.10 -9.67 -12.94
CA ARG A 48 -1.66 -8.35 -12.68
C ARG A 48 -1.86 -8.15 -11.18
N ALA A 49 -1.64 -6.92 -10.73
CA ALA A 49 -2.08 -6.47 -9.42
C ALA A 49 -2.61 -5.04 -9.47
N LEU A 50 -3.47 -4.72 -8.51
CA LEU A 50 -4.03 -3.40 -8.24
C LEU A 50 -3.66 -3.03 -6.82
N LEU A 51 -2.90 -1.94 -6.67
CA LEU A 51 -2.64 -1.32 -5.38
C LEU A 51 -3.70 -0.24 -5.15
N VAL A 52 -4.48 -0.40 -4.08
CA VAL A 52 -5.45 0.59 -3.61
C VAL A 52 -4.82 1.34 -2.44
N VAL A 53 -4.73 2.67 -2.58
CA VAL A 53 -4.24 3.58 -1.53
C VAL A 53 -5.38 4.48 -1.13
N SER A 54 -5.84 4.36 0.11
CA SER A 54 -6.95 5.13 0.66
C SER A 54 -6.48 5.94 1.85
N ALA A 55 -6.66 7.27 1.79
CA ALA A 55 -6.44 8.11 2.96
C ALA A 55 -7.54 7.86 3.99
N LEU A 56 -7.14 7.55 5.23
CA LEU A 56 -7.99 7.46 6.40
C LEU A 56 -7.82 8.77 7.19
N ALA A 57 -8.64 9.77 6.87
CA ALA A 57 -8.73 10.98 7.68
C ALA A 57 -10.19 11.21 8.08
N PRO A 58 -10.50 11.40 9.37
CA PRO A 58 -11.79 11.91 9.78
C PRO A 58 -11.78 13.42 9.49
N GLU A 59 -12.50 13.82 8.45
CA GLU A 59 -12.97 15.21 8.27
C GLU A 59 -11.98 16.31 7.85
N THR A 60 -10.91 16.02 7.13
CA THR A 60 -10.14 17.09 6.48
C THR A 60 -10.21 16.98 4.96
N THR A 61 -10.42 18.11 4.29
CA THR A 61 -10.30 18.28 2.83
C THR A 61 -8.84 18.45 2.40
N GLU A 62 -7.90 18.18 3.31
CA GLU A 62 -6.47 18.37 3.06
C GLU A 62 -5.93 17.21 2.20
N PRO A 63 -5.05 17.49 1.22
CA PRO A 63 -4.42 16.45 0.40
C PRO A 63 -3.67 15.41 1.25
N ALA A 64 -3.70 14.14 0.80
CA ALA A 64 -2.96 13.02 1.38
C ALA A 64 -1.82 12.59 0.46
N PRO A 65 -0.68 13.29 0.44
CA PRO A 65 0.39 12.95 -0.48
C PRO A 65 1.03 11.63 -0.08
N TYR A 66 1.32 10.80 -1.09
CA TYR A 66 2.09 9.57 -0.94
C TYR A 66 3.13 9.47 -2.05
N THR A 67 4.17 8.68 -1.83
CA THR A 67 5.17 8.31 -2.85
C THR A 67 5.18 6.80 -3.02
N LEU A 68 5.14 6.33 -4.26
CA LEU A 68 5.22 4.92 -4.61
C LEU A 68 6.48 4.68 -5.44
N THR A 69 7.28 3.70 -5.01
CA THR A 69 8.40 3.18 -5.79
C THR A 69 8.15 1.71 -6.10
N LEU A 70 8.27 1.33 -7.37
CA LEU A 70 8.15 -0.05 -7.83
C LEU A 70 9.51 -0.49 -8.36
N GLN A 71 9.97 -1.66 -7.91
CA GLN A 71 11.21 -2.27 -8.38
C GLN A 71 10.95 -3.76 -8.60
N GLU A 72 11.43 -4.28 -9.73
CA GLU A 72 11.51 -5.72 -9.95
C GLU A 72 12.70 -6.28 -9.17
N VAL A 73 12.43 -7.27 -8.32
CA VAL A 73 13.42 -7.92 -7.47
C VAL A 73 13.47 -9.40 -7.83
N ALA A 74 14.66 -9.95 -8.05
CA ALA A 74 14.84 -11.38 -8.31
C ALA A 74 14.14 -12.20 -7.21
N GLU A 75 13.43 -13.26 -7.59
CA GLU A 75 12.87 -14.23 -6.64
C GLU A 75 14.04 -14.89 -5.91
N ALA A 76 14.03 -14.81 -4.58
CA ALA A 76 15.05 -15.49 -3.79
C ALA A 76 14.66 -16.97 -3.76
N ASP A 77 15.59 -17.85 -4.14
CA ASP A 77 15.47 -19.28 -3.91
C ASP A 77 15.46 -19.50 -2.39
N ASP A 78 14.32 -19.92 -1.86
CA ASP A 78 14.10 -20.24 -0.43
C ASP A 78 14.50 -21.70 -0.14
#